data_AF-A0A932NYZ4-F1
#
_entry.id   AF-A0A932NYZ4-F1
#
_cell.length_a   1.000
_cell.length_b   1.000
_cell.length_c   1.000
_cell.angle_alpha   90.00
_cell.angle_beta   90.00
_cell.angle_gamma   90.00
#
_symmetry.space_group_name_H-M   'P 1'
#
loop_
_entity.id
_entity.type
_entity.pdbx_description
1 polymer ?
#
loop_
_entity_poly.entity_id
_entity_poly.type
_entity_poly.pdbx_seq_one_letter_code
_entity_poly.pdbx_strand_id
1 'polypeptide(L)'
;MGQGGIVFGRRRCPSSPGFAYPLAVIAVVALGLGALAAVELESTALWREREAELLFRGQAIREGIRQYYEKSPGTLKTFPQDLKDLISDPRTPGTRRYLRKLYRDPMTPDGEWVLVRGAGGGVRGVRSASERAPFKRANFPKGLEPFAGKEKVSEWVFEYVPAPAPSPPPARP
;
A
#
# COMPACT_ATOMS: atom_id res chain seq x y z
N MET A 1 -51.59 44.20 -72.71
CA MET A 1 -52.59 43.41 -71.95
C MET A 1 -52.11 41.97 -71.85
N GLY A 2 -52.20 41.36 -70.66
CA GLY A 2 -52.12 39.91 -70.42
C GLY A 2 -50.72 39.37 -70.08
N GLN A 3 -50.19 39.59 -68.87
CA GLN A 3 -50.33 38.72 -67.68
C GLN A 3 -49.46 37.45 -67.74
N GLY A 4 -48.42 37.44 -66.91
CA GLY A 4 -47.56 36.29 -66.64
C GLY A 4 -48.21 35.30 -65.68
N GLY A 5 -47.85 34.02 -65.83
CA GLY A 5 -48.31 32.90 -65.02
C GLY A 5 -47.14 32.02 -64.57
N ILE A 6 -46.52 32.43 -63.47
CA ILE A 6 -45.94 31.66 -62.35
C ILE A 6 -45.65 30.16 -62.60
N VAL A 7 -44.37 29.79 -62.60
CA VAL A 7 -43.89 28.41 -62.36
C VAL A 7 -43.35 28.32 -60.93
N PHE A 8 -44.18 27.90 -59.98
CA PHE A 8 -43.71 27.49 -58.65
C PHE A 8 -43.15 26.06 -58.72
N GLY A 9 -41.84 25.96 -58.88
CA GLY A 9 -41.12 24.72 -58.60
C GLY A 9 -41.10 24.44 -57.11
N ARG A 10 -42.12 23.72 -56.60
CA ARG A 10 -42.06 23.08 -55.27
C ARG A 10 -40.98 21.99 -55.30
N ARG A 11 -39.74 22.32 -54.92
CA ARG A 11 -38.78 21.29 -54.50
C ARG A 11 -39.19 20.85 -53.10
N ARG A 12 -39.73 19.63 -53.04
CA ARG A 12 -40.15 18.96 -51.81
C ARG A 12 -38.94 18.88 -50.87
N CYS A 13 -39.05 19.41 -49.66
CA CYS A 13 -38.21 19.00 -48.55
C CYS A 13 -38.47 17.51 -48.32
N PRO A 14 -37.47 16.61 -48.34
CA PRO A 14 -37.69 15.25 -47.91
C PRO A 14 -38.01 15.26 -46.41
N SER A 15 -39.26 14.92 -46.11
CA SER A 15 -39.78 14.68 -44.78
C SER A 15 -39.26 13.36 -44.21
N SER A 16 -38.75 13.46 -42.98
CA SER A 16 -38.72 12.42 -41.95
C SER A 16 -37.67 11.31 -42.08
N PRO A 17 -36.61 11.34 -41.24
CA PRO A 17 -35.79 10.17 -40.99
C PRO A 17 -36.54 9.25 -40.00
N GLY A 18 -37.43 8.40 -40.51
CA GLY A 18 -38.14 7.39 -39.69
C GLY A 18 -37.20 6.42 -38.97
N PHE A 19 -35.92 6.40 -39.35
CA PHE A 19 -34.87 5.60 -38.74
C PHE A 19 -33.96 6.36 -37.75
N ALA A 20 -34.06 7.69 -37.64
CA ALA A 20 -33.18 8.45 -36.74
C ALA A 20 -33.43 8.11 -35.27
N TYR A 21 -34.70 7.96 -34.89
CA TYR A 21 -35.08 7.59 -33.53
C TYR A 21 -34.62 6.16 -33.15
N PRO A 22 -34.95 5.09 -33.91
CA PRO A 22 -34.46 3.76 -33.58
C PRO A 22 -32.92 3.66 -33.63
N LEU A 23 -32.25 4.39 -34.53
CA LEU A 23 -30.79 4.43 -34.58
C LEU A 23 -30.18 5.15 -33.37
N ALA A 24 -30.82 6.22 -32.89
CA ALA A 24 -30.40 6.91 -31.66
C ALA A 24 -30.59 6.02 -30.41
N VAL A 25 -31.71 5.29 -30.32
CA VAL A 25 -31.93 4.32 -29.23
C VAL A 25 -30.89 3.21 -29.27
N ILE A 26 -30.61 2.65 -30.45
CA ILE A 26 -29.55 1.64 -30.63
C ILE A 26 -28.17 2.19 -30.25
N ALA A 27 -27.85 3.43 -30.62
CA ALA A 27 -26.59 4.07 -30.25
C ALA A 27 -26.45 4.26 -28.73
N VAL A 28 -27.50 4.72 -28.05
CA VAL A 28 -27.51 4.86 -26.58
C VAL A 28 -27.38 3.50 -25.89
N VAL A 29 -28.08 2.47 -26.38
CA VAL A 29 -27.95 1.10 -25.88
C VAL A 29 -26.53 0.55 -26.10
N ALA A 30 -25.94 0.76 -27.29
CA ALA A 30 -24.59 0.33 -27.60
C ALA A 30 -23.53 1.01 -26.71
N LEU A 31 -23.70 2.31 -26.44
CA LEU A 31 -22.84 3.05 -25.51
C LEU A 31 -23.01 2.57 -24.06
N GLY A 32 -24.25 2.29 -23.63
CA GLY A 32 -24.55 1.74 -22.31
C GLY A 32 -23.95 0.35 -22.10
N LEU A 33 -24.01 -0.52 -23.11
CA LEU A 33 -23.38 -1.84 -23.07
C LEU A 33 -21.85 -1.76 -23.12
N GLY A 34 -21.29 -0.82 -23.89
CA GLY A 34 -19.84 -0.58 -23.95
C GLY A 34 -19.25 -0.08 -22.63
N ALA A 35 -20.01 0.68 -21.83
CA ALA A 35 -19.55 1.23 -20.55
C ALA A 35 -19.38 0.17 -19.44
N LEU A 36 -20.06 -0.98 -19.55
CA LEU A 36 -20.04 -2.03 -18.52
C LEU A 36 -18.74 -2.86 -18.50
N ALA A 37 -17.88 -2.74 -19.50
CA ALA A 37 -16.68 -3.57 -19.65
C ALA A 37 -15.41 -3.04 -18.96
N ALA A 38 -15.46 -1.91 -18.23
CA ALA A 38 -14.26 -1.18 -17.80
C ALA A 38 -13.90 -1.24 -16.30
N VAL A 39 -14.64 -1.96 -15.45
CA VAL A 39 -14.58 -1.73 -13.98
C VAL A 39 -13.67 -2.70 -13.20
N GLU A 40 -13.07 -3.71 -13.82
CA GLU A 40 -12.46 -4.82 -13.05
C GLU A 40 -10.94 -4.75 -12.83
N LEU A 41 -10.23 -3.77 -13.40
CA LEU A 41 -8.75 -3.75 -13.41
C LEU A 41 -8.06 -3.11 -12.19
N GLU A 42 -8.78 -2.43 -11.29
CA GLU A 42 -8.13 -1.66 -10.21
C GLU A 42 -7.74 -2.50 -8.98
N SER A 43 -8.38 -3.64 -8.74
CA SER A 43 -8.19 -4.40 -7.49
C SER A 43 -6.79 -4.98 -7.31
N THR A 44 -6.15 -5.40 -8.40
CA THR A 44 -4.81 -6.00 -8.38
C THR A 44 -3.70 -4.94 -8.32
N ALA A 45 -3.90 -3.81 -8.99
CA ALA A 45 -2.99 -2.67 -8.93
C ALA A 45 -2.93 -2.10 -7.51
N LEU A 46 -4.10 -1.85 -6.90
CA LEU A 46 -4.20 -1.34 -5.53
C LEU A 46 -3.54 -2.28 -4.51
N TRP A 47 -3.66 -3.61 -4.69
CA TRP A 47 -3.00 -4.56 -3.81
C TRP A 47 -1.47 -4.48 -3.90
N ARG A 48 -0.92 -4.39 -5.11
CA ARG A 48 0.53 -4.22 -5.31
C ARG A 48 1.04 -2.91 -4.72
N GLU A 49 0.29 -1.82 -4.86
CA GLU A 49 0.66 -0.53 -4.25
C GLU A 49 0.67 -0.59 -2.73
N ARG A 50 -0.38 -1.18 -2.12
CA ARG A 50 -0.44 -1.38 -0.66
C ARG A 50 0.70 -2.26 -0.16
N GLU A 51 1.07 -3.27 -0.92
CA GLU A 51 2.21 -4.13 -0.59
C GLU A 51 3.56 -3.39 -0.65
N ALA A 52 3.78 -2.59 -1.69
CA ALA A 52 4.99 -1.76 -1.79
C ALA A 52 5.08 -0.76 -0.63
N GLU A 53 3.95 -0.13 -0.31
CA GLU A 53 3.80 0.78 0.83
C GLU A 53 4.02 0.05 2.17
N LEU A 54 3.54 -1.19 2.33
CA LEU A 54 3.79 -2.01 3.51
C LEU A 54 5.28 -2.25 3.71
N LEU A 55 5.99 -2.64 2.64
CA LEU A 55 7.43 -2.87 2.69
C LEU A 55 8.20 -1.59 3.03
N PHE A 56 7.80 -0.46 2.44
CA PHE A 56 8.40 0.84 2.72
C PHE A 56 8.20 1.26 4.18
N ARG A 57 6.96 1.22 4.68
CA ARG A 57 6.60 1.60 6.04
C ARG A 57 7.21 0.66 7.08
N GLY A 58 7.17 -0.65 6.82
CA GLY A 58 7.76 -1.67 7.68
C GLY A 58 9.28 -1.53 7.80
N GLN A 59 9.98 -1.23 6.70
CA GLN A 59 11.42 -0.93 6.73
C GLN A 59 11.72 0.34 7.55
N ALA A 60 10.93 1.41 7.37
CA ALA A 60 11.12 2.65 8.12
C ALA A 60 10.93 2.43 9.64
N ILE A 61 9.95 1.61 10.04
CA ILE A 61 9.75 1.24 11.45
C ILE A 61 10.93 0.40 11.97
N ARG A 62 11.35 -0.64 11.23
CA ARG A 62 12.51 -1.47 11.59
C ARG A 62 13.78 -0.64 11.78
N GLU A 63 14.04 0.30 10.88
CA GLU A 63 15.20 1.18 10.97
C GLU A 63 15.07 2.16 12.15
N GLY A 64 13.86 2.65 12.43
CA GLY A 64 13.59 3.44 13.63
C GLY A 64 13.90 2.67 14.92
N ILE A 65 13.46 1.40 15.00
CA ILE A 65 13.73 0.51 16.13
C ILE A 65 15.24 0.25 16.26
N ARG A 66 15.93 0.00 15.15
CA ARG A 66 17.39 -0.15 15.13
C ARG A 66 18.08 1.08 15.72
N GLN A 67 17.73 2.28 15.24
CA GLN A 67 18.34 3.52 15.73
C GLN A 67 18.03 3.76 17.21
N TYR A 68 16.82 3.43 17.65
CA TYR A 68 16.42 3.51 19.06
C TYR A 68 17.29 2.58 19.93
N TYR A 69 17.52 1.35 19.46
CA TYR A 69 18.34 0.37 20.16
C TYR A 69 19.83 0.76 20.17
N GLU A 70 20.37 1.23 19.05
CA GLU A 70 21.77 1.62 18.90
C GLU A 70 22.11 2.92 19.66
N LYS A 71 21.16 3.85 19.76
CA LYS A 71 21.33 5.16 20.43
C LYS A 71 20.83 5.18 21.87
N SER A 72 20.45 4.03 22.42
CA SER A 72 20.03 3.93 23.83
C SER A 72 21.17 4.42 24.75
N PRO A 73 20.89 5.37 25.66
CA PRO A 73 21.89 5.87 26.58
C PRO A 73 22.25 4.81 27.63
N GLY A 74 23.55 4.51 27.77
CA GLY A 74 24.07 3.57 28.75
C GLY A 74 24.57 2.24 28.15
N THR A 75 24.88 1.28 29.04
CA THR A 75 25.44 -0.03 28.65
C THR A 75 24.34 -1.04 28.30
N LEU A 76 23.12 -0.86 28.82
CA LEU A 76 21.98 -1.73 28.56
C LEU A 76 21.17 -1.21 27.37
N LYS A 77 21.29 -1.89 26.23
CA LYS A 77 20.49 -1.59 25.04
C LYS A 77 19.09 -2.17 25.19
N THR A 78 18.08 -1.31 25.12
CA THR A 78 16.67 -1.67 25.35
C THR A 78 15.81 -1.24 24.17
N PHE A 79 14.89 -2.11 23.79
CA PHE A 79 13.85 -1.82 22.79
C PHE A 79 12.79 -0.83 23.31
N PRO A 80 12.12 -0.08 22.41
CA PRO A 80 11.01 0.80 22.80
C PRO A 80 9.84 -0.01 23.38
N GLN A 81 9.06 0.55 24.31
CA GLN A 81 7.88 -0.14 24.85
C GLN A 81 6.70 -0.05 23.89
N ASP A 82 6.63 1.05 23.15
CA ASP A 82 5.62 1.34 22.14
C ASP A 82 6.21 2.00 20.89
N LEU A 83 5.51 1.91 19.76
CA LEU A 83 5.93 2.60 18.53
C LEU A 83 5.95 4.13 18.68
N LYS A 84 5.20 4.67 19.65
CA LYS A 84 5.17 6.11 19.96
C LYS A 84 6.52 6.61 20.47
N ASP A 85 7.27 5.76 21.17
CA ASP A 85 8.61 6.08 21.68
C ASP A 85 9.61 6.33 20.54
N LEU A 86 9.35 5.82 19.32
CA LEU A 86 10.17 6.09 18.14
C LEU A 86 10.06 7.53 17.65
N ILE A 87 8.96 8.23 17.98
CA ILE A 87 8.73 9.63 17.59
C ILE A 87 9.26 10.56 18.67
N SER A 88 9.04 10.21 19.93
CA SER A 88 9.47 11.01 21.06
C SER A 88 10.06 10.09 22.11
N ASP A 89 11.39 9.99 22.11
CA ASP A 89 12.08 9.19 23.13
C ASP A 89 11.97 9.86 24.51
N PRO A 90 11.37 9.20 25.52
CA PRO A 90 11.25 9.77 26.86
C PRO A 90 12.55 9.74 27.66
N ARG A 91 13.57 9.01 27.18
CA ARG A 91 14.84 8.79 27.91
C ARG A 91 15.88 9.89 27.68
N THR A 92 15.74 10.66 26.60
CA THR A 92 16.71 11.69 26.22
C THR A 92 16.14 13.09 26.51
N PRO A 93 16.88 13.99 27.18
CA PRO A 93 16.48 15.40 27.26
C PRO A 93 16.58 16.03 25.86
N GLY A 94 15.41 16.28 25.24
CA GLY A 94 15.25 16.80 23.87
C GLY A 94 14.47 15.84 22.98
N THR A 95 13.63 16.36 22.07
CA THR A 95 12.80 15.53 21.18
C THR A 95 13.68 14.84 20.13
N ARG A 96 14.17 13.63 20.42
CA ARG A 96 14.90 12.82 19.45
C ARG A 96 13.92 11.93 18.68
N ARG A 97 13.77 12.21 17.38
CA ARG A 97 12.85 11.49 16.50
C ARG A 97 13.61 10.46 15.67
N TYR A 98 13.27 9.18 15.81
CA TYR A 98 13.78 8.09 14.99
C TYR A 98 12.84 7.78 13.81
N LEU A 99 11.59 8.21 13.91
CA LEU A 99 10.58 8.10 12.87
C LEU A 99 9.93 9.47 12.60
N ARG A 100 9.70 9.80 11.32
CA ARG A 100 9.08 11.09 10.93
C ARG A 100 7.63 11.22 11.39
N LYS A 101 6.89 10.12 11.34
CA LYS A 101 5.47 10.00 11.72
C LYS A 101 5.14 8.55 12.05
N LEU A 102 4.08 8.33 12.81
CA LEU A 102 3.58 6.97 13.05
C LEU A 102 2.92 6.48 11.75
N TYR A 103 3.57 5.53 11.08
CA TYR A 103 3.00 4.90 9.89
C TYR A 103 1.90 3.93 10.32
N ARG A 104 0.76 3.96 9.63
CA ARG A 104 -0.31 2.96 9.78
C ARG A 104 -0.09 1.80 8.82
N ASP A 105 -0.58 0.63 9.18
CA ASP A 105 -0.58 -0.53 8.29
C ASP A 105 -1.50 -0.28 7.08
N PRO A 106 -1.00 -0.30 5.83
CA PRO A 106 -1.84 -0.08 4.64
C PRO A 106 -2.73 -1.28 4.29
N MET A 107 -2.52 -2.44 4.92
CA MET A 107 -3.27 -3.66 4.62
C MET A 107 -4.53 -3.84 5.47
N THR A 108 -4.59 -3.19 6.64
CA THR A 108 -5.73 -3.26 7.57
C THR A 108 -6.55 -1.97 7.53
N PRO A 109 -7.89 -2.06 7.67
CA PRO A 109 -8.74 -0.87 7.69
C PRO A 109 -8.49 0.01 8.92
N ASP A 110 -8.20 -0.61 10.07
CA ASP A 110 -7.88 0.10 11.32
C ASP A 110 -6.47 0.73 11.28
N GLY A 111 -5.59 0.21 10.42
CA GLY A 111 -4.23 0.69 10.28
C GLY A 111 -3.30 0.34 11.44
N GLU A 112 -3.72 -0.61 12.28
CA GLU A 112 -3.01 -1.06 13.47
C GLU A 112 -1.95 -2.13 13.10
N TRP A 113 -0.78 -2.01 13.70
CA TRP A 113 0.30 -2.98 13.53
C TRP A 113 0.24 -4.03 14.63
N VAL A 114 0.52 -5.28 14.28
CA VAL A 114 0.76 -6.32 15.29
C VAL A 114 2.20 -6.16 15.78
N LEU A 115 2.34 -5.78 17.05
CA LEU A 115 3.63 -5.57 17.69
C LEU A 115 4.30 -6.91 18.00
N VAL A 116 5.55 -7.06 17.60
CA VAL A 116 6.39 -8.21 17.96
C VAL A 116 7.28 -7.78 19.12
N ARG A 117 7.02 -8.37 20.29
CA ARG A 117 7.75 -8.08 21.53
C ARG A 117 8.85 -9.12 21.76
N GLY A 118 10.01 -8.68 22.25
CA GLY A 118 11.10 -9.56 22.67
C GLY A 118 10.94 -10.04 24.12
N ALA A 119 11.90 -10.84 24.60
CA ALA A 119 11.90 -11.38 25.97
C ALA A 119 11.87 -10.30 27.07
N GLY A 120 12.38 -9.09 26.79
CA GLY A 120 12.33 -7.94 27.69
C GLY A 120 11.06 -7.08 27.57
N GLY A 121 10.01 -7.54 26.90
CA GLY A 121 8.73 -6.83 26.74
C GLY A 121 8.73 -5.68 25.73
N GLY A 122 9.91 -5.18 25.33
CA GLY A 122 10.04 -4.15 24.31
C GLY A 122 9.73 -4.63 22.89
N VAL A 123 9.27 -3.71 22.06
CA VAL A 123 8.91 -3.93 20.66
C VAL A 123 10.18 -4.05 19.81
N ARG A 124 10.44 -5.28 19.33
CA ARG A 124 11.57 -5.57 18.43
C ARG A 124 11.20 -5.41 16.96
N GLY A 125 9.91 -5.39 16.65
CA GLY A 125 9.42 -5.33 15.29
C GLY A 125 7.91 -5.23 15.18
N VAL A 126 7.44 -5.17 13.94
CA VAL A 126 6.01 -5.11 13.59
C VAL A 126 5.69 -6.07 12.47
N ARG A 127 4.44 -6.52 12.40
CA ARG A 127 3.89 -7.25 11.26
C ARG A 127 2.47 -6.76 10.98
N SER A 128 2.01 -6.93 9.73
CA SER A 128 0.60 -6.69 9.40
C SER A 128 -0.26 -7.86 9.90
N ALA A 129 -1.55 -7.59 10.18
CA ALA A 129 -2.53 -8.63 10.51
C ALA A 129 -3.16 -9.28 9.26
N SER A 130 -2.84 -8.81 8.06
CA SER A 130 -3.48 -9.27 6.82
C SER A 130 -2.98 -10.65 6.40
N GLU A 131 -3.88 -11.62 6.26
CA GLU A 131 -3.56 -12.99 5.85
C GLU A 131 -3.52 -13.21 4.34
N ARG A 132 -3.70 -12.15 3.55
CA ARG A 132 -3.74 -12.26 2.10
C ARG A 132 -2.35 -12.62 1.54
N ALA A 133 -2.35 -13.30 0.40
CA ALA A 133 -1.12 -13.73 -0.25
C ALA A 133 -0.34 -12.55 -0.83
N PRO A 134 0.98 -12.49 -0.60
CA PRO A 134 1.80 -11.45 -1.19
C PRO A 134 1.99 -11.65 -2.69
N PHE A 135 2.05 -10.54 -3.41
CA PHE A 135 2.41 -10.49 -4.82
C PHE A 135 3.93 -10.64 -5.00
N LYS A 136 4.73 -9.99 -4.15
CA LYS A 136 6.19 -10.10 -4.15
C LYS A 136 6.64 -11.36 -3.41
N ARG A 137 7.16 -12.33 -4.16
CA ARG A 137 7.70 -13.59 -3.60
C ARG A 137 9.23 -13.66 -3.57
N ALA A 138 9.89 -12.80 -4.35
CA ALA A 138 11.34 -12.83 -4.54
C ALA A 138 11.94 -11.43 -4.75
N ASN A 139 13.27 -11.38 -4.83
CA ASN A 139 14.07 -10.16 -5.02
C ASN A 139 13.81 -9.11 -3.91
N PHE A 140 13.88 -9.56 -2.66
CA PHE A 140 13.78 -8.66 -1.50
C PHE A 140 15.12 -7.95 -1.26
N PRO A 141 15.10 -6.68 -0.81
CA PRO A 141 16.32 -5.98 -0.41
C PRO A 141 16.95 -6.65 0.81
N LYS A 142 18.25 -6.38 1.02
CA LYS A 142 19.01 -6.93 2.16
C LYS A 142 18.29 -6.69 3.49
N GLY A 143 18.20 -7.73 4.30
CA GLY A 143 17.51 -7.73 5.60
C GLY A 143 16.01 -8.06 5.52
N LEU A 144 15.43 -8.22 4.34
CA LEU A 144 14.07 -8.76 4.13
C LEU A 144 14.06 -10.11 3.41
N GLU A 145 15.22 -10.73 3.24
CA GLU A 145 15.37 -12.12 2.74
C GLU A 145 14.43 -13.14 3.40
N PRO A 146 14.15 -13.12 4.72
CA PRO A 146 13.24 -14.09 5.33
C PRO A 146 11.78 -13.99 4.85
N PHE A 147 11.42 -12.98 4.07
CA PHE A 147 10.08 -12.81 3.51
C PHE A 147 9.91 -13.57 2.19
N ALA A 148 11.01 -13.99 1.56
CA ALA A 148 10.98 -14.76 0.34
C ALA A 148 10.26 -16.10 0.56
N GLY A 149 9.34 -16.42 -0.35
CA GLY A 149 8.57 -17.67 -0.30
C GLY A 149 7.46 -17.73 0.75
N LYS A 150 7.19 -16.66 1.51
CA LYS A 150 6.05 -16.60 2.43
C LYS A 150 4.73 -16.57 1.68
N GLU A 151 3.74 -17.31 2.17
CA GLU A 151 2.42 -17.43 1.54
C GLU A 151 1.46 -16.35 2.02
N LYS A 152 1.72 -15.74 3.19
CA LYS A 152 0.89 -14.68 3.76
C LYS A 152 1.71 -13.45 4.12
N VAL A 153 1.12 -12.27 3.90
CA VAL A 153 1.69 -10.98 4.32
C VAL A 153 1.85 -10.90 5.85
N SER A 154 0.98 -11.56 6.61
CA SER A 154 1.07 -11.68 8.07
C SER A 154 2.36 -12.32 8.58
N GLU A 155 3.05 -13.09 7.74
CA GLU A 155 4.34 -13.71 8.08
C GLU A 155 5.53 -12.78 7.86
N TRP A 156 5.33 -11.62 7.24
CA TRP A 156 6.37 -10.62 7.04
C TRP A 156 6.59 -9.84 8.34
N VAL A 157 7.54 -10.33 9.13
CA VAL A 157 7.92 -9.72 10.40
C VAL A 157 9.08 -8.76 10.21
N PHE A 158 8.80 -7.45 10.30
CA PHE A 158 9.80 -6.40 10.24
C PHE A 158 10.46 -6.25 11.61
N GLU A 159 11.35 -7.19 11.95
CA GLU A 159 12.10 -7.16 13.21
C GLU A 159 13.56 -6.74 13.04
N TYR A 160 14.07 -6.09 14.09
CA TYR A 160 15.49 -5.88 14.27
C TYR A 160 16.00 -6.81 15.37
N VAL A 161 16.83 -7.78 14.97
CA VAL A 161 17.58 -8.63 15.89
C VAL A 161 19.02 -8.12 15.91
N PRO A 162 19.54 -7.63 17.06
CA PRO A 162 20.93 -7.27 17.16
C PRO A 162 21.77 -8.52 16.92
N ALA A 163 22.90 -8.38 16.22
CA ALA A 163 23.82 -9.48 16.04
C ALA A 163 24.16 -10.08 17.42
N PRO A 164 24.10 -11.41 17.59
CA PRO A 164 24.53 -12.03 18.84
C PRO A 164 25.95 -11.56 19.11
N ALA A 165 26.23 -11.16 20.36
CA ALA A 165 27.59 -10.86 20.78
C ALA A 165 28.48 -12.05 20.36
N PRO A 166 29.70 -11.81 19.82
CA PRO A 166 30.57 -12.91 19.42
C PRO A 166 30.70 -13.85 20.61
N SER A 167 30.28 -15.10 20.41
CA SER A 167 30.41 -16.14 21.43
C SER A 167 31.87 -16.17 21.87
N PRO A 168 32.18 -16.11 23.19
CA PRO A 168 33.55 -16.24 23.64
C PRO A 168 34.11 -17.54 23.03
N PRO A 169 35.33 -17.51 22.46
CA PRO A 169 35.91 -18.68 21.83
C PRO A 169 35.90 -19.85 22.84
N PRO A 170 35.59 -21.09 22.40
CA PRO A 170 35.55 -22.22 23.31
C PRO A 170 36.90 -22.30 24.03
N ALA A 171 36.85 -22.28 25.36
CA ALA A 171 38.02 -22.54 26.19
C ALA A 171 38.54 -23.92 25.81
N ARG A 172 39.72 -23.96 25.20
CA ARG A 172 40.41 -25.19 24.85
C ARG A 172 40.78 -25.91 26.17
N PRO A 173 40.57 -27.23 26.30
CA PRO A 173 40.89 -27.98 27.51
C PRO A 173 42.39 -27.97 27.83
#